data_AF-A0A6V7GTH6-F1
#
_entry.id   AF-A0A6V7GTH6-F1
#
_cell.length_a   1.000
_cell.length_b   1.000
_cell.length_c   1.000
_cell.angle_alpha   90.00
_cell.angle_beta   90.00
_cell.angle_gamma   90.00
#
_symmetry.space_group_name_H-M   'P 1'
#
loop_
_entity.id
_entity.type
_entity.pdbx_description
1 polymer ?
#
loop_
_entity_poly.entity_id
_entity_poly.type
_entity_poly.pdbx_seq_one_letter_code
_entity_poly.pdbx_strand_id
1 'polypeptide(L)'
;SKSYLVSKPPILHMEETIVTNNSITFLWKIEKGNDNCALKFLKVMCNATIINGYGYKIKNGKTEVPINSNSTNTINTNIQDKYLVKLMIKDISPFTTYICWEYVFNEAGNSELVPSTPSLNVTNITYSQFIFVWKPPSYFAGNLLEFELIVEAEICFPIPDWCKQIAIEYFNGSTFIFEYFNATAFTNYKL
;
A
#
# COMPACT_ATOMS: atom_id res chain seq x y z
N SER A 1 1.37 -14.57 15.12
CA SER A 1 2.80 -14.28 14.87
C SER A 1 2.89 -12.92 14.22
N LYS A 2 3.69 -11.97 14.75
CA LYS A 2 3.93 -10.70 14.07
C LYS A 2 4.76 -11.00 12.81
N SER A 3 4.18 -10.87 11.63
CA SER A 3 4.93 -10.85 10.38
C SER A 3 5.70 -9.52 10.36
N TYR A 4 7.00 -9.57 10.63
CA TYR A 4 7.84 -8.41 10.44
C TYR A 4 7.92 -8.16 8.93
N LEU A 5 7.44 -7.01 8.47
CA LEU A 5 7.54 -6.62 7.07
C LEU A 5 9.01 -6.52 6.71
N VAL A 6 9.40 -7.43 5.84
CA VAL A 6 10.75 -7.59 5.33
C VAL A 6 11.11 -6.46 4.35
N SER A 7 10.13 -5.76 3.77
CA SER A 7 10.32 -4.45 3.12
C SER A 7 8.96 -3.80 2.88
N LYS A 8 8.92 -2.48 2.60
CA LYS A 8 7.67 -1.84 2.20
C LYS A 8 7.26 -2.35 0.80
N PRO A 9 5.95 -2.52 0.52
CA PRO A 9 5.49 -2.84 -0.82
C PRO A 9 5.92 -1.74 -1.82
N PRO A 10 6.25 -2.10 -3.06
CA PRO A 10 6.59 -1.13 -4.09
C PRO A 10 5.35 -0.31 -4.48
N ILE A 11 5.54 0.97 -4.75
CA ILE A 11 4.46 1.89 -5.15
C ILE A 11 4.61 2.19 -6.63
N LEU A 12 3.54 2.06 -7.42
CA LEU A 12 3.60 2.43 -8.83
C LEU A 12 3.84 3.93 -8.94
N HIS A 13 4.91 4.33 -9.62
CA HIS A 13 5.35 5.73 -9.69
C HIS A 13 4.74 6.50 -10.87
N MET A 14 4.22 5.80 -11.88
CA MET A 14 3.60 6.42 -13.05
C MET A 14 2.08 6.35 -12.97
N GLU A 15 1.42 7.43 -13.38
CA GLU A 15 -0.04 7.47 -13.54
C GLU A 15 -0.49 6.61 -14.73
N GLU A 16 0.32 6.54 -15.79
CA GLU A 16 0.05 5.73 -16.99
C GLU A 16 1.21 4.78 -17.31
N THR A 17 0.91 3.49 -17.49
CA THR A 17 1.88 2.48 -17.91
C THR A 17 2.16 2.57 -19.40
N ILE A 18 3.42 2.42 -19.81
CA ILE A 18 3.78 2.40 -21.24
C ILE A 18 3.53 0.99 -21.78
N VAL A 19 2.55 0.87 -22.67
CA VAL A 19 2.14 -0.40 -23.27
C VAL A 19 2.43 -0.42 -24.77
N THR A 20 2.91 -1.55 -25.27
CA THR A 20 3.03 -1.85 -26.70
C THR A 20 2.28 -3.14 -27.01
N ASN A 21 2.26 -3.57 -28.28
CA ASN A 21 1.56 -4.79 -28.69
C ASN A 21 1.98 -6.06 -27.95
N ASN A 22 3.20 -6.11 -27.39
CA ASN A 22 3.72 -7.32 -26.74
C ASN A 22 4.53 -7.03 -25.47
N SER A 23 4.44 -5.82 -24.92
CA SER A 23 5.12 -5.48 -23.68
C SER A 23 4.38 -4.43 -22.86
N ILE A 24 4.51 -4.54 -21.54
CA ILE A 24 4.07 -3.54 -20.57
C ILE A 24 5.30 -3.10 -19.79
N THR A 25 5.50 -1.80 -19.69
CA THR A 25 6.56 -1.20 -18.88
C THR A 25 5.95 -0.52 -17.68
N PHE A 26 6.50 -0.84 -16.51
CA PHE A 26 6.18 -0.23 -15.24
C PHE A 26 7.38 0.57 -14.71
N LEU A 27 7.10 1.59 -13.92
CA LEU A 27 8.08 2.30 -13.13
C LEU A 27 7.62 2.26 -11.68
N TRP A 28 8.41 1.62 -10.83
CA TRP A 28 8.09 1.39 -9.43
C TRP A 28 8.98 2.24 -8.54
N LYS A 29 8.40 2.83 -7.51
CA LYS A 29 9.11 3.44 -6.40
C LYS A 29 9.20 2.43 -5.26
N ILE A 30 10.42 2.11 -4.85
CA ILE A 30 10.69 1.16 -3.77
C ILE A 30 11.36 1.92 -2.64
N GLU A 31 10.82 1.79 -1.44
CA GLU A 31 11.41 2.35 -0.23
C GLU A 31 11.91 1.20 0.64
N LYS A 32 13.17 1.25 1.05
CA LYS A 32 13.72 0.26 1.97
C LYS A 32 12.95 0.33 3.29
N GLY A 33 12.68 -0.85 3.87
CA GLY A 33 12.12 -0.94 5.21
C GLY A 33 13.12 -0.47 6.27
N ASN A 34 12.72 -0.54 7.53
CA ASN A 34 13.61 -0.23 8.66
C ASN A 34 14.52 -1.42 9.02
N ASP A 35 14.80 -2.28 8.04
CA ASP A 35 15.62 -3.47 8.20
C ASP A 35 16.98 -3.27 7.54
N ASN A 36 18.02 -3.84 8.15
CA ASN A 36 19.38 -3.73 7.62
C ASN A 36 19.61 -4.62 6.39
N CYS A 37 18.60 -5.35 5.92
CA CYS A 37 18.71 -6.25 4.79
C CYS A 37 18.80 -5.49 3.47
N ALA A 38 19.71 -5.92 2.60
CA ALA A 38 19.82 -5.36 1.26
C ALA A 38 18.67 -5.87 0.37
N LEU A 39 18.02 -4.95 -0.34
CA LEU A 39 17.06 -5.30 -1.40
C LEU A 39 17.80 -6.04 -2.52
N LYS A 40 17.18 -7.09 -3.06
CA LYS A 40 17.78 -7.94 -4.09
C LYS A 40 17.14 -7.74 -5.45
N PHE A 41 15.84 -7.98 -5.57
CA PHE A 41 15.13 -7.89 -6.84
C PHE A 41 13.67 -7.51 -6.67
N LEU A 42 13.14 -6.84 -7.69
CA LEU A 42 11.72 -6.62 -7.90
C LEU A 42 11.24 -7.67 -8.91
N LYS A 43 10.20 -8.41 -8.58
CA LYS A 43 9.56 -9.39 -9.46
C LYS A 43 8.13 -8.97 -9.74
N VAL A 44 7.74 -9.00 -11.00
CA VAL A 44 6.35 -8.73 -11.42
C VAL A 44 5.84 -9.89 -12.25
N MET A 45 4.61 -10.31 -11.97
CA MET A 45 3.89 -11.36 -12.67
C MET A 45 2.54 -10.80 -13.12
N CYS A 46 2.18 -11.01 -14.37
CA CYS A 46 0.92 -10.56 -14.95
C CYS A 46 0.17 -11.73 -15.57
N ASN A 47 -1.02 -12.02 -15.08
CA ASN A 47 -1.88 -13.05 -15.64
C ASN A 47 -2.95 -12.43 -16.54
N ALA A 48 -3.13 -13.02 -17.72
CA ALA A 48 -4.18 -12.65 -18.64
C ALA A 48 -5.56 -12.98 -18.05
N THR A 49 -6.51 -12.06 -18.19
CA THR A 49 -7.87 -12.20 -17.65
C THR A 49 -8.94 -12.12 -18.73
N ILE A 50 -8.83 -11.15 -19.63
CA ILE A 50 -9.78 -10.91 -20.72
C ILE A 50 -8.99 -10.69 -22.01
N ILE A 51 -9.45 -11.24 -23.14
CA ILE A 51 -8.83 -11.03 -24.45
C ILE A 51 -9.85 -10.40 -25.37
N ASN A 52 -9.51 -9.24 -25.91
CA ASN A 52 -10.36 -8.45 -26.80
C ASN A 52 -9.92 -8.59 -28.27
N GLY A 53 -9.38 -9.74 -28.66
CA GLY A 53 -8.88 -10.03 -29.99
C GLY A 53 -8.90 -11.52 -30.34
N TYR A 54 -8.69 -11.86 -31.61
CA TYR A 54 -8.72 -13.24 -32.12
C TYR A 54 -7.40 -13.62 -32.79
N GLY A 55 -7.10 -14.93 -32.81
CA GLY A 55 -5.93 -15.46 -33.53
C GLY A 55 -4.60 -15.46 -32.77
N TYR A 56 -4.58 -15.04 -31.49
CA TYR A 56 -3.38 -15.01 -30.67
C TYR A 56 -3.44 -16.05 -29.55
N LYS A 57 -2.29 -16.68 -29.26
CA LYS A 57 -2.16 -17.54 -28.08
C LYS A 57 -2.00 -16.68 -26.83
N ILE A 58 -2.73 -17.01 -25.78
CA ILE A 58 -2.65 -16.34 -24.47
C ILE A 58 -1.28 -16.62 -23.86
N LYS A 59 -0.63 -15.56 -23.40
CA LYS A 59 0.65 -15.59 -22.69
C LYS A 59 0.57 -14.71 -21.46
N ASN A 60 0.89 -15.30 -20.31
CA ASN A 60 1.14 -14.57 -19.08
C ASN A 60 2.54 -13.93 -19.13
N GLY A 61 2.70 -12.83 -18.42
CA GLY A 61 3.95 -12.12 -18.28
C GLY A 61 4.62 -12.41 -16.95
N LYS A 62 5.94 -12.55 -16.94
CA LYS A 62 6.75 -12.54 -15.72
C LYS A 62 8.10 -11.93 -16.04
N THR A 63 8.60 -11.10 -15.13
CA THR A 63 9.98 -10.60 -15.21
C THR A 63 10.49 -10.25 -13.82
N GLU A 64 11.81 -10.17 -13.69
CA GLU A 64 12.51 -9.80 -12.46
C GLU A 64 13.69 -8.89 -12.79
N VAL A 65 13.92 -7.89 -11.94
CA VAL A 65 14.98 -6.89 -12.13
C VAL A 65 15.75 -6.72 -10.82
N PRO A 66 17.09 -6.75 -10.84
CA PRO A 66 17.89 -6.53 -9.65
C PRO A 66 17.81 -5.08 -9.17
N ILE A 67 17.64 -4.90 -7.86
CA ILE A 67 17.65 -3.61 -7.17
C ILE A 67 19.07 -3.38 -6.64
N ASN A 68 19.97 -2.96 -7.52
CA ASN A 68 21.32 -2.55 -7.13
C ASN A 68 21.67 -1.20 -7.76
N SER A 69 22.64 -0.49 -7.18
CA SER A 69 23.08 0.83 -7.64
C SER A 69 23.68 0.82 -9.05
N ASN A 70 24.05 -0.35 -9.55
CA ASN A 70 24.74 -0.52 -10.83
C ASN A 70 23.82 -1.04 -11.94
N SER A 71 22.52 -1.22 -11.65
CA SER A 71 21.54 -1.69 -12.62
C SER A 71 21.10 -0.52 -13.49
N THR A 72 21.14 -0.71 -14.81
CA THR A 72 20.64 0.28 -15.79
C THR A 72 19.14 0.54 -15.67
N ASN A 73 18.42 -0.34 -14.97
CA ASN A 73 17.00 -0.26 -14.72
C ASN A 73 16.66 0.37 -13.36
N THR A 74 17.66 0.70 -12.55
CA THR A 74 17.49 1.21 -11.19
C THR A 74 18.13 2.58 -11.08
N ILE A 75 17.32 3.60 -10.80
CA ILE A 75 17.79 4.95 -10.49
C ILE A 75 17.77 5.07 -8.96
N ASN A 76 18.95 5.16 -8.36
CA ASN A 76 19.04 5.55 -6.95
C ASN A 76 18.64 7.03 -6.85
N THR A 77 17.61 7.33 -6.06
CA THR A 77 17.29 8.74 -5.81
C THR A 77 18.34 9.29 -4.84
N ASN A 78 18.67 10.58 -4.89
CA ASN A 78 19.64 11.19 -3.95
C ASN A 78 19.19 11.15 -2.46
N ILE A 79 18.08 10.47 -2.19
CA ILE A 79 17.52 10.21 -0.87
C ILE A 79 17.89 8.77 -0.53
N GLN A 80 18.63 8.59 0.57
CA GLN A 80 18.97 7.26 1.09
C GLN A 80 17.70 6.38 1.16
N ASP A 81 17.86 5.11 0.77
CA ASP A 81 16.83 4.08 0.89
C ASP A 81 15.59 4.24 -0.01
N LYS A 82 15.68 5.01 -1.09
CA LYS A 82 14.62 5.14 -2.11
C LYS A 82 15.12 4.87 -3.53
N TYR A 83 14.47 3.93 -4.21
CA TYR A 83 14.83 3.46 -5.54
C TYR A 83 13.68 3.65 -6.52
N LEU A 84 13.99 4.09 -7.74
CA LEU A 84 13.09 4.02 -8.87
C LEU A 84 13.54 2.87 -9.79
N VAL A 85 12.66 1.90 -10.01
CA VAL A 85 12.97 0.69 -10.77
C VAL A 85 12.04 0.61 -11.98
N LYS A 86 12.64 0.69 -13.16
CA LYS A 86 11.96 0.47 -14.44
C LYS A 86 11.98 -1.01 -14.77
N LEU A 87 10.82 -1.55 -15.10
CA LEU A 87 10.67 -2.97 -15.38
C LEU A 87 9.77 -3.17 -16.59
N MET A 88 10.21 -3.98 -17.54
CA MET A 88 9.47 -4.28 -18.76
C MET A 88 9.17 -5.77 -18.82
N ILE A 89 7.89 -6.10 -18.93
CA ILE A 89 7.41 -7.44 -19.22
C ILE A 89 7.28 -7.54 -20.74
N LYS A 90 7.94 -8.52 -21.35
CA LYS A 90 7.91 -8.78 -22.79
C LYS A 90 7.14 -10.07 -23.08
N ASP A 91 6.88 -10.29 -24.37
CA ASP A 91 6.27 -11.51 -24.91
C ASP A 91 4.87 -11.84 -24.38
N ILE A 92 4.11 -10.80 -24.00
CA ILE A 92 2.70 -10.91 -23.62
C ILE A 92 1.79 -10.82 -24.85
N SER A 93 0.54 -11.25 -24.69
CA SER A 93 -0.47 -11.23 -25.74
C SER A 93 -0.98 -9.81 -26.00
N PRO A 94 -1.11 -9.40 -27.28
CA PRO A 94 -1.76 -8.14 -27.63
C PRO A 94 -3.25 -8.17 -27.25
N PHE A 95 -3.85 -6.98 -27.13
CA PHE A 95 -5.29 -6.81 -26.88
C PHE A 95 -5.82 -7.62 -25.69
N THR A 96 -5.00 -7.81 -24.66
CA THR A 96 -5.31 -8.64 -23.49
C THR A 96 -5.24 -7.81 -22.22
N THR A 97 -6.25 -7.95 -21.37
CA THR A 97 -6.29 -7.36 -20.03
C THR A 97 -5.51 -8.24 -19.07
N TYR A 98 -4.61 -7.63 -18.31
CA TYR A 98 -3.76 -8.31 -17.34
C TYR A 98 -4.07 -7.86 -15.91
N ILE A 99 -4.06 -8.81 -14.98
CA ILE A 99 -3.91 -8.52 -13.56
C ILE A 99 -2.47 -8.81 -13.20
N CYS A 100 -1.80 -7.84 -12.57
CA CYS A 100 -0.39 -7.94 -12.22
C CYS A 100 -0.18 -7.94 -10.71
N TRP A 101 0.81 -8.70 -10.26
CA TRP A 101 1.30 -8.74 -8.89
C TRP A 101 2.79 -8.47 -8.87
N GLU A 102 3.22 -7.74 -7.87
CA GLU A 102 4.58 -7.31 -7.68
C GLU A 102 5.09 -7.71 -6.30
N TYR A 103 6.38 -8.02 -6.24
CA TYR A 103 7.04 -8.51 -5.04
C TYR A 103 8.43 -7.92 -4.96
N VAL A 104 8.77 -7.31 -3.83
CA VAL A 104 10.13 -6.89 -3.52
C VAL A 104 10.75 -7.96 -2.62
N PHE A 105 11.91 -8.43 -3.00
CA PHE A 105 12.67 -9.42 -2.25
C PHE A 105 13.93 -8.81 -1.67
N ASN A 106 14.26 -9.19 -0.45
CA ASN A 106 15.55 -8.91 0.19
C ASN A 106 16.20 -10.23 0.68
N GLU A 107 17.21 -10.14 1.53
CA GLU A 107 17.87 -11.33 2.12
C GLU A 107 17.00 -12.16 3.07
N ALA A 108 15.98 -11.57 3.69
CA ALA A 108 15.12 -12.21 4.68
C ALA A 108 13.78 -12.72 4.11
N GLY A 109 13.39 -12.36 2.87
CA GLY A 109 12.14 -12.82 2.26
C GLY A 109 11.48 -11.81 1.31
N ASN A 110 10.18 -11.99 1.05
CA ASN A 110 9.35 -11.11 0.24
C ASN A 110 8.59 -10.07 1.09
N SER A 111 8.29 -8.90 0.52
CA SER A 111 7.20 -8.07 1.02
C SER A 111 5.86 -8.72 0.67
N GLU A 112 5.07 -9.07 1.68
CA GLU A 112 3.65 -9.33 1.49
C GLU A 112 2.94 -7.98 1.22
N LEU A 113 1.92 -8.02 0.37
CA LEU A 113 1.14 -6.85 -0.04
C LEU A 113 0.43 -6.27 1.18
N VAL A 114 0.94 -5.15 1.69
CA VAL A 114 0.26 -4.39 2.74
C VAL A 114 -0.77 -3.49 2.06
N PRO A 115 -2.03 -3.48 2.51
CA PRO A 115 -3.01 -2.50 2.09
C PRO A 115 -2.47 -1.08 2.17
N SER A 116 -2.83 -0.25 1.20
CA SER A 116 -2.65 1.20 1.38
C SER A 116 -3.45 1.67 2.60
N THR A 117 -2.96 2.68 3.31
CA THR A 117 -3.69 3.27 4.44
C THR A 117 -5.02 3.87 3.96
N PRO A 118 -6.16 3.58 4.62
CA PRO A 118 -7.43 4.20 4.29
C PRO A 118 -7.39 5.72 4.53
N SER A 119 -8.12 6.47 3.71
CA SER A 119 -8.27 7.91 3.89
C SER A 119 -9.33 8.18 4.95
N LEU A 120 -8.96 8.83 6.05
CA LEU A 120 -9.85 9.22 7.14
C LEU A 120 -10.16 10.72 7.09
N ASN A 121 -11.40 11.08 7.32
CA ASN A 121 -11.87 12.45 7.47
C ASN A 121 -12.76 12.56 8.71
N VAL A 122 -12.67 13.68 9.42
CA VAL A 122 -13.52 13.96 10.59
C VAL A 122 -14.45 15.11 10.25
N THR A 123 -15.73 14.92 10.48
CA THR A 123 -16.79 15.88 10.14
C THR A 123 -17.75 16.07 11.31
N ASN A 124 -18.58 17.11 11.23
CA ASN A 124 -19.64 17.40 12.21
C ASN A 124 -19.13 17.50 13.66
N ILE A 125 -18.00 18.20 13.84
CA ILE A 125 -17.34 18.35 15.15
C ILE A 125 -18.14 19.31 16.02
N THR A 126 -18.51 18.84 17.20
CA THR A 126 -19.15 19.59 18.27
C THR A 126 -18.40 19.37 19.59
N TYR A 127 -18.87 19.95 20.69
CA TYR A 127 -18.25 19.79 22.00
C TYR A 127 -18.39 18.38 22.60
N SER A 128 -19.34 17.57 22.11
CA SER A 128 -19.63 16.23 22.65
C SER A 128 -19.58 15.11 21.61
N GLN A 129 -19.59 15.45 20.32
CA GLN A 129 -19.62 14.45 19.26
C GLN A 129 -18.87 14.88 18.00
N PHE A 130 -18.37 13.89 17.27
CA PHE A 130 -17.80 14.05 15.94
C PHE A 130 -17.98 12.77 15.12
N ILE A 131 -18.00 12.90 13.79
CA ILE A 131 -18.24 11.79 12.87
C ILE A 131 -16.96 11.48 12.10
N PHE A 132 -16.50 10.25 12.23
CA PHE A 132 -15.45 9.67 11.40
C PHE A 132 -16.06 9.15 10.10
N VAL A 133 -15.45 9.54 8.98
CA VAL A 133 -15.77 9.00 7.66
C VAL A 133 -14.46 8.58 7.02
N TRP A 134 -14.34 7.30 6.67
CA TRP A 134 -13.17 6.82 5.94
C TRP A 134 -13.55 6.17 4.62
N LYS A 135 -12.58 6.16 3.70
CA LYS A 135 -12.67 5.43 2.44
C LYS A 135 -11.85 4.15 2.51
N PRO A 136 -12.22 3.12 1.74
CA PRO A 136 -11.39 1.94 1.64
C PRO A 136 -9.97 2.33 1.15
N PRO A 137 -8.96 1.49 1.46
CA PRO A 137 -7.64 1.58 0.85
C PRO A 137 -7.72 1.79 -0.67
N SER A 138 -6.90 2.68 -1.23
CA SER A 138 -6.77 2.83 -2.69
C SER A 138 -6.24 1.56 -3.36
N TYR A 139 -5.51 0.74 -2.60
CA TYR A 139 -5.03 -0.58 -2.96
C TYR A 139 -5.23 -1.56 -1.80
N PHE A 140 -5.89 -2.69 -2.07
CA PHE A 140 -6.09 -3.79 -1.14
C PHE A 140 -6.13 -5.11 -1.92
N ALA A 141 -5.24 -6.05 -1.60
CA ALA A 141 -5.23 -7.36 -2.21
C ALA A 141 -6.01 -8.37 -1.33
N GLY A 142 -7.22 -8.71 -1.73
CA GLY A 142 -8.07 -9.71 -1.04
C GLY A 142 -9.48 -9.21 -0.74
N ASN A 143 -10.13 -9.80 0.28
CA ASN A 143 -11.39 -9.30 0.85
C ASN A 143 -11.17 -8.57 2.18
N LEU A 144 -11.70 -7.35 2.29
CA LEU A 144 -11.56 -6.53 3.49
C LEU A 144 -12.49 -7.07 4.59
N LEU A 145 -11.91 -7.54 5.70
CA LEU A 145 -12.66 -8.16 6.79
C LEU A 145 -13.08 -7.14 7.85
N GLU A 146 -12.15 -6.29 8.27
CA GLU A 146 -12.34 -5.36 9.38
C GLU A 146 -11.47 -4.10 9.26
N PHE A 147 -11.87 -3.07 9.99
CA PHE A 147 -11.09 -1.87 10.27
C PHE A 147 -10.85 -1.76 11.78
N GLU A 148 -9.68 -1.24 12.15
CA GLU A 148 -9.35 -0.85 13.52
C GLU A 148 -9.22 0.68 13.55
N LEU A 149 -9.97 1.33 14.44
CA LEU A 149 -9.87 2.76 14.70
C LEU A 149 -9.30 2.96 16.11
N ILE A 150 -8.18 3.65 16.19
CA ILE A 150 -7.55 4.02 17.46
C ILE A 150 -7.77 5.51 17.67
N VAL A 151 -8.42 5.86 18.78
CA VAL A 151 -8.66 7.25 19.16
C VAL A 151 -7.91 7.50 20.47
N GLU A 152 -6.91 8.35 20.41
CA GLU A 152 -6.16 8.81 21.57
C GLU A 152 -6.69 10.16 22.04
N ALA A 153 -6.99 10.28 23.33
CA ALA A 153 -7.47 11.50 23.94
C ALA A 153 -6.44 12.04 24.95
N GLU A 154 -5.98 13.25 24.70
CA GLU A 154 -5.04 13.99 25.55
C GLU A 154 -5.76 15.17 26.20
N ILE A 155 -6.00 15.06 27.50
CA ILE A 155 -6.69 16.07 28.28
C ILE A 155 -5.79 17.32 28.43
N CYS A 156 -6.33 18.52 28.13
CA CYS A 156 -5.59 19.79 28.13
C CYS A 156 -5.33 20.37 29.53
N PHE A 157 -5.65 19.64 30.59
CA PHE A 157 -5.41 20.01 31.98
C PHE A 157 -4.59 18.92 32.68
N PRO A 158 -3.79 19.27 33.70
CA PRO A 158 -2.86 18.34 34.33
C PRO A 158 -3.59 17.15 34.93
N ILE A 159 -3.39 16.00 34.30
CA ILE A 159 -3.77 14.69 34.79
C ILE A 159 -2.49 13.85 34.98
N PRO A 160 -2.49 12.87 35.87
CA PRO A 160 -1.38 11.94 35.96
C PRO A 160 -1.17 11.17 34.64
N ASP A 161 0.09 10.92 34.26
CA ASP A 161 0.46 10.28 32.98
C ASP A 161 -0.18 8.89 32.75
N TRP A 162 -0.59 8.22 33.84
CA TRP A 162 -1.27 6.92 33.80
C TRP A 162 -2.76 7.00 33.42
N CYS A 163 -3.31 8.21 33.19
CA CYS A 163 -4.72 8.45 32.86
C CYS A 163 -4.94 8.77 31.37
N LYS A 164 -4.05 8.33 30.48
CA LYS A 164 -4.27 8.45 29.03
C LYS A 164 -5.49 7.63 28.62
N GLN A 165 -6.43 8.28 27.93
CA GLN A 165 -7.62 7.61 27.41
C GLN A 165 -7.35 7.19 25.97
N ILE A 166 -7.32 5.87 25.74
CA ILE A 166 -7.20 5.26 24.42
C ILE A 166 -8.45 4.42 24.20
N ALA A 167 -9.20 4.73 23.14
CA ALA A 167 -10.31 3.91 22.69
C ALA A 167 -9.91 3.18 21.41
N ILE A 168 -10.16 1.87 21.36
CA ILE A 168 -9.93 1.04 20.18
C ILE A 168 -11.28 0.43 19.80
N GLU A 169 -11.72 0.73 18.58
CA GLU A 169 -12.99 0.24 18.05
C GLU A 169 -12.73 -0.58 16.79
N TYR A 170 -13.40 -1.73 16.69
CA TYR A 170 -13.32 -2.63 15.55
C TYR A 170 -14.60 -2.56 14.73
N PHE A 171 -14.44 -2.39 13.43
CA PHE A 171 -15.55 -2.30 12.49
C PHE A 171 -15.44 -3.38 11.43
N ASN A 172 -16.57 -3.86 10.91
CA ASN A 172 -16.53 -4.74 9.74
C ASN A 172 -16.02 -3.98 8.51
N GLY A 173 -15.55 -4.71 7.50
CA GLY A 173 -15.01 -4.16 6.26
C GLY A 173 -16.02 -3.41 5.37
N SER A 174 -17.29 -3.38 5.75
CA SER A 174 -18.35 -2.61 5.06
C SER A 174 -18.76 -1.32 5.78
N THR A 175 -18.23 -1.07 6.98
CA THR A 175 -18.49 0.14 7.76
C THR A 175 -17.47 1.20 7.41
N PHE A 176 -17.95 2.37 7.00
CA PHE A 176 -17.12 3.51 6.56
C PHE A 176 -17.43 4.81 7.31
N ILE A 177 -18.38 4.74 8.24
CA ILE A 177 -18.87 5.89 9.01
C ILE A 177 -19.04 5.44 10.46
N PHE A 178 -18.56 6.25 11.39
CA PHE A 178 -18.75 6.04 12.81
C PHE A 178 -18.96 7.38 13.52
N GLU A 179 -19.98 7.46 14.38
CA GLU A 179 -20.26 8.64 15.19
C GLU A 179 -19.77 8.41 16.61
N TYR A 180 -18.87 9.27 17.06
CA TYR A 180 -18.29 9.24 18.39
C TYR A 180 -19.04 10.24 19.28
N PHE A 181 -19.67 9.76 20.35
CA PHE A 181 -20.51 10.57 21.24
C PHE A 181 -19.88 10.89 22.60
N ASN A 182 -18.67 10.39 22.86
CA ASN A 182 -18.01 10.51 24.15
C ASN A 182 -16.94 11.60 24.15
N ALA A 183 -17.10 12.64 23.32
CA ALA A 183 -16.13 13.73 23.29
C ALA A 183 -16.25 14.58 24.57
N THR A 184 -15.11 14.87 25.19
CA THR A 184 -14.98 15.73 26.35
C THR A 184 -14.40 17.06 25.93
N ALA A 185 -14.98 18.15 26.46
CA ALA A 185 -14.41 19.47 26.30
C ALA A 185 -12.97 19.53 26.86
N PHE A 186 -12.15 20.44 26.33
CA PHE A 186 -10.74 20.62 26.75
C PHE A 186 -9.91 19.33 26.61
N THR A 187 -10.17 18.55 25.56
CA THR A 187 -9.44 17.34 25.22
C THR A 187 -9.00 17.41 23.76
N ASN A 188 -7.75 17.08 23.49
CA ASN A 188 -7.20 16.94 22.15
C ASN A 188 -7.33 15.48 21.72
N TYR A 189 -8.00 15.24 20.59
CA TYR A 189 -8.13 13.91 20.00
C TYR A 189 -7.08 13.71 18.90
N LYS A 190 -6.41 12.57 18.93
CA LYS A 190 -5.42 12.11 17.94
C LYS A 190 -5.87 10.76 17.37
N LEU A 191 -5.53 10.55 16.10
CA LEU A 191 -5.92 9.40 15.27
C LEU A 191 -4.67 8.80 14.63
#